data_AF-A0A8T0RAU3-F1
#
_entry.id   AF-A0A8T0RAU3-F1
#
_cell.length_a   1.000
_cell.length_b   1.000
_cell.length_c   1.000
_cell.angle_alpha   90.00
_cell.angle_beta   90.00
_cell.angle_gamma   90.00
#
_symmetry.space_group_name_H-M   'P 1'
#
loop_
_entity.id
_entity.type
_entity.pdbx_description
1 polymer ?
#
loop_
_entity_poly.entity_id
_entity_poly.type
_entity_poly.pdbx_seq_one_letter_code
_entity_poly.pdbx_strand_id
1 'polypeptide(L)'
;MSINPPPCFTQKTRKEIQADAACVDLRVRCPYFYELGCKIVPLVSDKSIGLFLRYAFTSRYKEVLSKSHSSSMMTVPKFVPRLTKEEACVFESARESMAAFKKWRAGGVRLRKASILGRKRKTKLPDGTCTP
;
A
#
# COMPACT_ATOMS: atom_id res chain seq x y z
N MET A 1 19.97 18.33 26.71
CA MET A 1 18.73 19.11 26.46
C MET A 1 17.68 18.15 25.94
N SER A 2 16.49 18.09 26.55
CA SER A 2 15.36 17.28 26.06
C SER A 2 14.40 18.17 25.32
N ILE A 3 13.97 17.77 24.11
CA ILE A 3 12.95 18.49 23.35
C ILE A 3 11.55 18.00 23.77
N ASN A 4 10.59 18.92 23.86
CA ASN A 4 9.20 18.54 24.09
C ASN A 4 8.63 17.82 22.86
N PRO A 5 7.84 16.74 23.05
CA PRO A 5 7.24 16.04 21.94
C PRO A 5 6.21 16.92 21.20
N PRO A 6 6.07 16.79 19.87
CA PRO A 6 5.07 17.51 19.08
C PRO A 6 3.63 17.28 19.58
N PRO A 7 2.68 18.20 19.27
CA PRO A 7 1.29 18.11 19.72
C PRO A 7 0.58 16.79 19.39
N CYS A 8 0.95 16.13 18.29
CA CYS A 8 0.40 14.84 17.88
C CYS A 8 0.78 13.67 18.82
N PHE A 9 1.77 13.85 19.70
CA PHE A 9 2.20 12.85 20.69
C PHE A 9 1.82 13.22 22.13
N THR A 10 0.95 14.21 22.30
CA THR A 10 0.42 14.62 23.61
C THR A 10 -0.40 13.51 24.27
N GLN A 11 -0.49 13.55 25.60
CA GLN A 11 -1.24 12.56 26.37
C GLN A 11 -2.72 12.49 25.96
N LYS A 12 -3.31 13.61 25.54
CA LYS A 12 -4.68 13.65 25.00
C LYS A 12 -4.81 12.76 23.75
N THR A 13 -3.94 12.97 22.76
CA THR A 13 -3.94 12.16 21.54
C THR A 13 -3.70 10.68 21.84
N ARG A 14 -2.82 10.37 22.79
CA ARG A 14 -2.57 8.98 23.21
C ARG A 14 -3.82 8.30 23.76
N LYS A 15 -4.54 8.97 24.67
CA LYS A 15 -5.77 8.43 25.25
C LYS A 15 -6.85 8.22 24.19
N GLU A 16 -6.99 9.14 23.24
CA GLU A 16 -7.96 9.02 22.15
C GLU A 16 -7.65 7.82 21.25
N ILE A 17 -6.38 7.61 20.87
CA ILE A 17 -5.96 6.44 20.07
C ILE A 17 -6.10 5.13 20.87
N GLN A 18 -5.84 5.15 22.17
CA GLN A 18 -6.01 3.99 23.04
C GLN A 18 -7.49 3.60 23.24
N ALA A 19 -8.40 4.57 23.20
CA ALA A 19 -9.84 4.32 23.28
C ALA A 19 -10.37 3.68 21.99
N ASP A 20 -10.10 4.30 20.84
CA ASP A 20 -10.35 3.71 19.52
C ASP A 20 -9.47 4.37 18.46
N ALA A 21 -8.43 3.64 18.03
CA ALA A 21 -7.51 4.12 17.03
C ALA A 21 -8.18 4.35 15.67
N ALA A 22 -9.24 3.62 15.30
CA ALA A 22 -9.95 3.79 14.04
C ALA A 22 -10.77 5.08 13.98
N CYS A 23 -11.22 5.59 15.13
CA CYS A 23 -12.02 6.80 15.23
C CYS A 23 -11.18 8.09 15.13
N VAL A 24 -9.86 8.02 15.30
CA VAL A 24 -8.99 9.20 15.19
C VAL A 24 -8.63 9.50 13.73
N ASP A 25 -8.84 10.75 13.29
CA ASP A 25 -8.26 11.23 12.04
C ASP A 25 -6.80 11.63 12.26
N LEU A 26 -5.89 10.70 11.99
CA LEU A 26 -4.46 10.92 12.14
C LEU A 26 -3.91 11.84 11.05
N ARG A 27 -4.51 11.88 9.87
CA ARG A 27 -4.00 12.70 8.77
C ARG A 27 -4.12 14.19 9.08
N VAL A 28 -5.24 14.61 9.66
CA VAL A 28 -5.45 16.01 10.08
C VAL A 28 -4.45 16.42 11.17
N ARG A 29 -4.08 15.48 12.05
CA ARG A 29 -3.13 15.76 13.14
C ARG A 29 -1.68 15.76 12.68
N CYS A 30 -1.30 14.76 11.89
CA CYS A 30 0.04 14.60 11.35
C CYS A 30 -0.01 13.61 10.16
N PRO A 31 0.12 14.09 8.91
CA PRO A 31 0.11 13.22 7.74
C PRO A 31 1.23 12.16 7.74
N TYR A 32 2.35 12.46 8.39
CA TYR A 32 3.56 11.61 8.52
C TYR A 32 3.74 11.14 9.97
N PHE A 33 2.64 10.78 10.64
CA PHE A 33 2.62 10.49 12.07
C PHE A 33 3.67 9.43 12.48
N TYR A 34 3.81 8.38 11.69
CA TYR A 34 4.74 7.29 12.02
C TYR A 34 6.19 7.67 11.73
N GLU A 35 6.48 8.22 10.55
CA GLU A 35 7.82 8.68 10.18
C GLU A 35 8.34 9.77 11.13
N LEU A 36 7.51 10.77 11.45
CA LEU A 36 7.86 11.81 12.42
C LEU A 36 8.17 11.19 13.77
N GLY A 37 7.31 10.28 14.25
CA GLY A 37 7.48 9.58 15.50
C GLY A 37 8.83 8.85 15.59
N CYS A 38 9.18 8.07 14.56
CA CYS A 38 10.45 7.37 14.50
C CYS A 38 11.67 8.32 14.55
N LYS A 39 11.59 9.49 13.90
CA LYS A 39 12.67 10.49 13.89
C LYS A 39 12.83 11.23 15.22
N ILE A 40 11.74 11.44 15.98
CA ILE A 40 11.80 12.17 17.25
C ILE A 40 12.14 11.30 18.46
N VAL A 41 11.91 9.98 18.40
CA VAL A 41 12.21 9.04 19.49
C VAL A 41 13.63 9.23 20.09
N PRO A 42 14.71 9.38 19.29
CA PRO A 42 16.04 9.61 19.86
C PRO A 42 16.26 11.03 20.43
N LEU A 43 15.37 11.97 20.12
CA LEU A 43 15.50 13.39 20.49
C LEU A 43 14.71 13.75 21.75
N VAL A 44 13.61 13.05 22.01
CA VAL A 44 12.75 13.30 23.17
C VAL A 44 13.15 12.39 24.35
N SER A 45 12.92 12.86 25.58
CA SER A 45 13.11 12.01 26.77
C SER A 45 12.06 10.90 26.91
N ASP A 46 10.94 11.01 26.19
CA ASP A 46 9.85 10.04 26.27
C ASP A 46 10.12 8.79 25.42
N LYS A 47 10.60 7.73 26.10
CA LYS A 47 10.89 6.42 25.50
C LYS A 47 9.64 5.63 25.09
N SER A 48 8.44 6.05 25.52
CA SER A 48 7.20 5.32 25.23
C SER A 48 6.64 5.60 23.82
N ILE A 49 7.15 6.62 23.12
CA ILE A 49 6.69 6.97 21.76
C ILE A 49 6.85 5.79 20.79
N GLY A 50 7.96 5.06 20.82
CA GLY A 50 8.17 3.93 19.92
C GLY A 50 7.13 2.82 20.10
N LEU A 51 6.84 2.45 21.35
CA LEU A 51 5.79 1.47 21.68
C LEU A 51 4.41 1.98 21.26
N PHE A 52 4.13 3.26 21.47
CA PHE A 52 2.87 3.88 21.10
C PHE A 52 2.64 3.91 19.59
N LEU A 53 3.66 4.24 18.79
CA LEU A 53 3.60 4.17 17.33
C LEU A 53 3.26 2.75 16.85
N ARG A 54 3.96 1.75 17.39
CA ARG A 54 3.71 0.34 17.06
C ARG A 54 2.28 -0.07 17.41
N TYR A 55 1.80 0.33 18.59
CA TYR A 55 0.43 0.08 19.01
C TYR A 55 -0.58 0.71 18.04
N ALA A 56 -0.43 2.00 17.75
CA ALA A 56 -1.34 2.75 16.89
C ALA A 56 -1.37 2.20 15.45
N PHE A 57 -0.23 1.78 14.91
CA PHE A 57 -0.16 1.17 13.59
C PHE A 57 -0.84 -0.20 13.59
N THR A 58 -0.49 -1.07 14.55
CA THR A 58 -1.01 -2.44 14.60
C THR A 58 -2.53 -2.47 14.81
N SER A 59 -3.07 -1.58 15.65
CA SER A 59 -4.50 -1.50 15.91
C SER A 59 -5.31 -1.12 14.67
N ARG A 60 -4.77 -0.20 13.84
CA ARG A 60 -5.43 0.28 12.61
C ARG A 60 -5.19 -0.62 11.41
N TYR A 61 -4.09 -1.39 11.41
CA TYR A 61 -3.66 -2.22 10.28
C TYR A 61 -4.74 -3.18 9.76
N LYS A 62 -5.42 -3.89 10.68
CA LYS A 62 -6.48 -4.85 10.30
C LYS A 62 -7.61 -4.18 9.53
N GLU A 63 -8.03 -3.00 9.96
CA GLU A 63 -9.11 -2.24 9.31
C GLU A 63 -8.67 -1.71 7.95
N VAL A 64 -7.44 -1.18 7.85
CA VAL A 64 -6.85 -0.71 6.59
C VAL A 64 -6.85 -1.82 5.55
N LEU A 65 -6.37 -3.02 5.90
CA LEU A 65 -6.37 -4.16 5.00
C LEU A 65 -7.78 -4.62 4.64
N SER A 66 -8.66 -4.78 5.63
CA SER A 66 -10.04 -5.23 5.39
C SER A 66 -10.78 -4.30 4.43
N LYS A 67 -10.59 -2.98 4.59
CA LYS A 67 -11.16 -1.97 3.70
C LYS A 67 -10.50 -1.98 2.33
N SER A 68 -9.19 -2.20 2.23
CA SER A 68 -8.51 -2.26 0.92
C SER A 68 -9.04 -3.39 0.03
N HIS A 69 -9.32 -4.56 0.60
CA HIS A 69 -9.81 -5.72 -0.14
C HIS A 69 -11.29 -5.60 -0.54
N SER A 70 -12.09 -4.98 0.32
CA SER A 70 -13.53 -4.77 0.12
C SER A 70 -13.85 -3.50 -0.66
N SER A 71 -12.88 -2.59 -0.83
CA SER A 71 -13.08 -1.34 -1.57
C SER A 71 -13.35 -1.60 -3.04
N SER A 72 -14.36 -0.94 -3.58
CA SER A 72 -14.50 -0.79 -5.03
C SER A 72 -13.30 -0.01 -5.58
N MET A 73 -12.82 -0.40 -6.76
CA MET A 73 -11.75 0.31 -7.48
C MET A 73 -12.25 1.64 -8.08
N MET A 74 -13.56 1.79 -8.27
CA MET A 74 -14.15 2.89 -9.03
C MET A 74 -14.34 4.18 -8.22
N THR A 75 -14.28 4.11 -6.90
CA THR A 75 -14.58 5.25 -6.01
C THR A 75 -13.54 5.35 -4.92
N VAL A 76 -13.08 6.57 -4.61
CA VAL A 76 -12.22 6.81 -3.45
C VAL A 76 -13.02 6.61 -2.17
N PRO A 77 -12.66 5.66 -1.30
CA PRO A 77 -13.38 5.45 -0.05
C PRO A 77 -13.23 6.65 0.88
N LYS A 78 -14.31 7.02 1.58
CA LYS A 78 -14.32 8.06 2.64
C LYS A 78 -13.29 7.82 3.77
N PHE A 79 -12.76 6.61 3.86
CA PHE A 79 -11.72 6.21 4.80
C PHE A 79 -10.31 6.67 4.38
N VAL A 80 -9.99 6.69 3.08
CA VAL A 80 -8.63 7.03 2.58
C VAL A 80 -8.19 8.44 2.99
N PRO A 81 -9.07 9.47 2.99
CA PRO A 81 -8.71 10.79 3.48
C PRO A 81 -8.25 10.83 4.94
N ARG A 82 -8.56 9.83 5.78
CA ARG A 82 -8.21 9.80 7.21
C ARG A 82 -6.91 9.05 7.50
N LEU A 83 -6.29 8.50 6.46
CA LEU A 83 -5.06 7.71 6.55
C LEU A 83 -3.83 8.62 6.54
N THR A 84 -2.87 8.24 7.35
CA THR A 84 -1.49 8.73 7.24
C THR A 84 -0.86 8.30 5.90
N LYS A 85 0.28 8.88 5.55
CA LYS A 85 0.99 8.54 4.31
C LYS A 85 1.40 7.07 4.26
N GLU A 86 1.86 6.54 5.37
CA GLU A 86 2.29 5.16 5.53
C GLU A 86 1.10 4.20 5.39
N GLU A 87 -0.03 4.51 6.04
CA GLU A 87 -1.25 3.71 5.93
C GLU A 87 -1.86 3.77 4.52
N ALA A 88 -1.81 4.93 3.85
CA ALA A 88 -2.27 5.08 2.49
C ALA A 88 -1.42 4.23 1.52
N CYS A 89 -0.10 4.15 1.75
CA CYS A 89 0.79 3.28 0.97
C CYS A 89 0.42 1.80 1.14
N VAL A 90 0.17 1.36 2.37
CA VAL A 90 -0.29 -0.01 2.67
C VAL A 90 -1.64 -0.29 2.01
N PHE A 91 -2.58 0.65 2.14
CA PHE A 91 -3.91 0.54 1.55
C PHE A 91 -3.84 0.35 0.03
N GLU A 92 -3.07 1.19 -0.67
CA GLU A 92 -2.93 1.13 -2.12
C GLU A 92 -2.26 -0.18 -2.56
N SER A 93 -1.15 -0.56 -1.91
CA SER A 93 -0.42 -1.79 -2.23
C SER A 93 -1.31 -3.04 -2.06
N ALA A 94 -2.09 -3.10 -0.98
CA ALA A 94 -3.03 -4.20 -0.76
C ALA A 94 -4.17 -4.21 -1.79
N ARG A 95 -4.65 -3.04 -2.17
CA ARG A 95 -5.69 -2.87 -3.18
C ARG A 95 -5.23 -3.31 -4.57
N GLU A 96 -4.05 -2.90 -4.99
CA GLU A 96 -3.40 -3.31 -6.23
C GLU A 96 -3.16 -4.83 -6.26
N SER A 97 -2.65 -5.38 -5.16
CA SER A 97 -2.44 -6.83 -5.00
C SER A 97 -3.76 -7.60 -5.16
N MET A 98 -4.84 -7.13 -4.53
CA MET A 98 -6.16 -7.76 -4.65
C MET A 98 -6.74 -7.64 -6.07
N ALA A 99 -6.50 -6.51 -6.76
CA ALA A 99 -6.91 -6.35 -8.15
C ALA A 99 -6.15 -7.30 -9.09
N ALA A 100 -4.83 -7.43 -8.92
CA ALA A 100 -4.01 -8.39 -9.65
C ALA A 100 -4.49 -9.83 -9.39
N PHE A 101 -4.78 -10.16 -8.13
CA PHE A 101 -5.30 -11.46 -7.75
C PHE A 101 -6.67 -11.76 -8.35
N LYS A 102 -7.61 -10.80 -8.33
CA LYS A 102 -8.93 -10.95 -8.98
C LYS A 102 -8.80 -11.16 -10.48
N LYS A 103 -7.91 -10.38 -11.15
CA LYS A 103 -7.63 -10.52 -12.58
C LYS A 103 -7.02 -11.88 -12.91
N TRP A 104 -6.09 -12.36 -12.09
CA TRP A 104 -5.52 -13.70 -12.21
C TRP A 104 -6.58 -14.78 -12.03
N ARG A 105 -7.37 -14.70 -10.95
CA ARG A 105 -8.45 -15.66 -10.63
C ARG A 105 -9.53 -15.73 -11.70
N ALA A 106 -9.92 -14.60 -12.30
CA ALA A 106 -10.90 -14.56 -13.38
C ALA A 106 -10.41 -15.18 -14.70
N GLY A 107 -9.25 -15.85 -14.70
CA GLY A 107 -8.66 -16.48 -15.88
C GLY A 107 -7.80 -15.51 -16.68
N GLY A 108 -6.95 -14.74 -15.99
CA GLY A 108 -6.02 -13.78 -16.61
C GLY A 108 -5.29 -14.35 -17.83
N VAL A 109 -4.95 -13.47 -18.79
CA VAL A 109 -4.38 -13.76 -20.14
C VAL A 109 -4.21 -15.26 -20.40
N ARG A 110 -5.27 -15.90 -20.94
CA ARG A 110 -5.21 -17.28 -21.48
C ARG A 110 -3.85 -17.46 -22.17
N LEU A 111 -3.13 -18.54 -21.84
CA LEU A 111 -1.81 -18.86 -22.41
C LEU A 111 -1.76 -18.42 -23.88
N ARG A 112 -1.11 -17.29 -24.15
CA ARG A 112 -1.01 -16.78 -25.51
C ARG A 112 0.15 -17.47 -26.17
N LYS A 113 -0.08 -17.94 -27.39
CA LYS A 113 0.97 -18.48 -28.25
C LYS A 113 2.10 -17.46 -28.33
N ALA A 114 3.31 -17.86 -27.95
CA ALA A 114 4.48 -17.00 -28.05
C ALA A 114 4.60 -16.48 -29.49
N SER A 115 4.94 -15.20 -29.67
CA SER A 115 5.06 -14.56 -30.99
C SER A 115 6.00 -15.30 -31.94
N ILE A 116 6.96 -16.04 -31.39
CA ILE A 116 7.88 -16.92 -32.12
C ILE A 116 7.19 -18.12 -32.79
N LEU A 117 6.11 -18.65 -32.23
CA LEU A 117 5.40 -19.82 -32.77
C LEU A 117 4.42 -19.45 -33.90
N GLY A 118 4.25 -18.15 -34.19
CA GLY A 118 3.45 -17.63 -35.31
C GLY A 118 4.25 -17.36 -36.59
N ARG A 119 5.59 -17.35 -36.52
CA ARG A 119 6.43 -17.14 -37.71
C ARG A 119 6.46 -18.40 -38.57
N LYS A 120 5.71 -18.41 -39.68
CA LYS A 120 5.97 -19.35 -40.79
C LYS A 120 7.40 -19.09 -41.28
N ARG A 121 8.25 -20.12 -41.27
CA ARG A 121 9.55 -20.11 -41.95
C ARG A 121 9.30 -19.76 -43.42
N LYS A 122 9.95 -18.70 -43.94
CA LYS A 122 10.05 -18.51 -45.39
C LYS A 122 10.98 -19.61 -45.91
N THR A 123 10.43 -20.67 -46.47
CA THR A 123 11.19 -21.60 -47.30
C THR A 123 11.60 -20.82 -48.55
N LYS A 124 12.89 -20.49 -48.67
CA LYS A 124 13.42 -20.07 -49.96
C LYS A 124 13.49 -21.32 -50.84
N LEU A 125 12.60 -21.41 -51.82
CA LEU A 125 12.75 -22.34 -52.93
C LEU A 125 14.04 -21.95 -53.66
N PRO A 126 14.97 -22.87 -53.95
CA PRO A 126 16.08 -22.56 -54.84
C PRO A 126 15.50 -22.38 -56.24
N ASP A 127 15.63 -21.16 -56.76
CA ASP A 127 15.39 -20.84 -58.15
C ASP A 127 16.57 -21.42 -58.96
N GLY A 128 16.26 -22.26 -59.93
CA GLY A 128 17.26 -23.07 -60.63
C GLY A 128 16.68 -23.68 -61.89
N THR A 129 16.40 -22.83 -62.87
CA THR A 129 16.19 -23.20 -64.28
C THR A 129 17.42 -23.92 -64.85
N CYS A 130 17.22 -25.05 -65.53
CA CYS A 130 18.03 -25.40 -66.71
C CYS A 130 17.31 -26.43 -67.59
N THR A 131 16.86 -25.98 -68.76
CA THR A 131 16.62 -26.72 -70.01
C THR A 131 17.99 -27.15 -70.62
N PRO A 132 18.08 -28.15 -71.52
CA PRO A 132 17.34 -28.30 -72.79
C PRO A 132 16.39 -29.50 -72.89
#